data_AF-A0A5J5IFS7-F1
#
_entry.id   AF-A0A5J5IFS7-F1
#
_cell.length_a   1.000
_cell.length_b   1.000
_cell.length_c   1.000
_cell.angle_alpha   90.00
_cell.angle_beta   90.00
_cell.angle_gamma   90.00
#
_symmetry.space_group_name_H-M   'P 1'
#
loop_
_entity.id
_entity.type
_entity.pdbx_description
1 polymer ?
#
loop_
_entity_poly.entity_id
_entity_poly.type
_entity_poly.pdbx_seq_one_letter_code
_entity_poly.pdbx_strand_id
1 'polypeptide(L)'
;MKAKFILEILCFLLVLLFVYAGFSKLMDYNAFKAQLSNSPFIKNAAGILAWVLPVIEIGSAALLTVRITRLYGLIASMMLLLAFTGYISAMLLSGVHLPCSCGGVIKQLSWNQHLLFNLFFISIAGIGIVLKQKLNYHL
;
A
#
# COMPACT_ATOMS: atom_id res chain seq x y z
N MET A 1 -4.40 -21.83 -18.02
CA MET A 1 -5.55 -21.52 -17.14
C MET A 1 -5.13 -21.21 -15.70
N LYS A 2 -4.40 -22.10 -15.01
CA LYS A 2 -3.98 -21.92 -13.60
C LYS A 2 -3.26 -20.58 -13.30
N ALA A 3 -2.28 -20.17 -14.13
CA ALA A 3 -1.53 -18.92 -13.91
C ALA A 3 -2.37 -17.64 -14.03
N LYS A 4 -3.37 -17.61 -14.93
CA LYS A 4 -4.29 -16.46 -15.06
C LYS A 4 -5.17 -16.33 -13.83
N PHE A 5 -5.69 -17.45 -13.33
CA PHE A 5 -6.49 -17.50 -12.10
C PHE A 5 -5.70 -17.04 -10.87
N ILE A 6 -4.45 -17.52 -10.72
CA ILE A 6 -3.55 -17.05 -9.64
C ILE A 6 -3.35 -15.54 -9.74
N LEU A 7 -3.03 -15.01 -10.93
CA LEU A 7 -2.83 -13.57 -11.11
C LEU A 7 -4.07 -12.75 -10.72
N GLU A 8 -5.28 -13.24 -11.03
CA GLU A 8 -6.52 -12.57 -10.64
C GLU A 8 -6.70 -12.53 -9.12
N ILE A 9 -6.41 -13.63 -8.42
CA ILE A 9 -6.43 -13.66 -6.95
C ILE A 9 -5.44 -12.65 -6.36
N LEU A 10 -4.20 -12.64 -6.86
CA LEU A 10 -3.17 -11.71 -6.37
C LEU A 10 -3.58 -10.24 -6.57
N CYS A 11 -4.12 -9.92 -7.74
CA CYS A 11 -4.61 -8.56 -8.03
C CYS A 11 -5.80 -8.21 -7.15
N PHE A 12 -6.73 -9.14 -6.93
CA PHE A 12 -7.89 -8.92 -6.07
C PHE A 12 -7.50 -8.62 -4.63
N LEU A 13 -6.53 -9.37 -4.08
CA LEU A 13 -6.00 -9.12 -2.72
C LEU A 13 -5.39 -7.71 -2.60
N LEU A 14 -4.61 -7.27 -3.59
CA LEU A 14 -4.04 -5.92 -3.62
C LEU A 14 -5.13 -4.84 -3.76
N VAL A 15 -6.15 -5.07 -4.60
CA VAL A 15 -7.29 -4.15 -4.73
C VAL A 15 -8.00 -3.98 -3.40
N LEU A 16 -8.33 -5.08 -2.71
CA LEU A 16 -8.97 -5.03 -1.40
C LEU A 16 -8.14 -4.23 -0.40
N LEU A 17 -6.83 -4.49 -0.36
CA LEU A 17 -5.92 -3.76 0.51
C LEU A 17 -5.95 -2.25 0.24
N PHE A 18 -5.74 -1.84 -1.01
CA PHE A 18 -5.61 -0.42 -1.35
C PHE A 18 -6.93 0.34 -1.28
N VAL A 19 -8.04 -0.29 -1.66
CA VAL A 19 -9.38 0.28 -1.47
C VAL A 19 -9.62 0.51 0.02
N TYR A 20 -9.41 -0.52 0.86
CA TYR A 20 -9.60 -0.39 2.29
C TYR A 20 -8.70 0.70 2.90
N ALA A 21 -7.40 0.69 2.56
CA ALA A 21 -6.42 1.63 3.07
C ALA A 21 -6.70 3.08 2.63
N GLY A 22 -7.06 3.29 1.37
CA GLY A 22 -7.36 4.61 0.83
C GLY A 22 -8.66 5.18 1.37
N PHE A 23 -9.75 4.40 1.33
CA PHE A 23 -11.04 4.86 1.83
C PHE A 23 -11.03 5.11 3.34
N SER A 24 -10.41 4.25 4.15
CA SER A 24 -10.31 4.48 5.60
C SER A 24 -9.57 5.79 5.93
N LYS A 25 -8.52 6.15 5.18
CA LYS A 25 -7.82 7.42 5.35
C LYS A 25 -8.63 8.63 4.92
N LEU A 26 -9.46 8.50 3.87
CA LEU A 26 -10.34 9.59 3.45
C LEU A 26 -11.51 9.80 4.41
N MET A 27 -12.10 8.71 4.93
CA MET A 27 -13.17 8.78 5.93
C MET A 27 -12.67 9.45 7.22
N ASP A 28 -11.48 9.07 7.69
CA ASP A 28 -10.85 9.63 8.89
C ASP A 28 -9.76 10.67 8.55
N TYR A 29 -10.00 11.53 7.54
CA TYR A 29 -9.00 12.47 7.00
C TYR A 29 -8.30 13.30 8.07
N ASN A 30 -9.07 13.89 9.00
CA ASN A 30 -8.51 14.73 10.06
C ASN A 30 -7.58 13.93 11.00
N ALA A 31 -7.96 12.70 11.33
CA ALA A 31 -7.14 11.82 12.16
C ALA A 31 -5.88 11.38 11.41
N PHE A 32 -5.98 11.07 10.11
CA PHE A 32 -4.84 10.72 9.27
C PHE A 32 -3.86 11.89 9.13
N LYS A 33 -4.35 13.10 8.82
CA LYS A 33 -3.54 14.32 8.76
C LYS A 33 -2.85 14.62 10.10
N ALA A 34 -3.55 14.44 11.22
CA ALA A 34 -2.97 14.63 12.55
C ALA A 34 -1.81 13.65 12.82
N GLN A 35 -1.94 12.37 12.44
CA GLN A 35 -0.84 11.40 12.55
C GLN A 35 0.37 11.80 11.71
N LEU A 36 0.15 12.20 10.46
CA LEU A 36 1.24 12.66 9.60
C LEU A 36 1.93 13.90 10.19
N SER A 37 1.16 14.78 10.82
CA SER A 37 1.67 16.00 11.48
C SER A 37 2.49 15.69 12.74
N ASN A 38 2.21 14.58 13.40
CA ASN A 38 2.97 14.08 14.55
C ASN A 38 4.21 13.27 14.15
N SER A 39 4.39 12.96 12.87
CA SER A 39 5.57 12.25 12.40
C SER A 39 6.76 13.20 12.27
N PRO A 40 7.90 12.93 12.92
CA PRO A 40 9.07 13.80 12.88
C PRO A 40 9.60 14.02 11.45
N PHE A 41 9.48 13.02 10.57
CA PHE A 41 10.05 13.05 9.22
C PHE A 41 9.15 13.73 8.18
N ILE A 42 7.83 13.67 8.35
CA ILE A 42 6.87 14.08 7.30
C ILE A 42 5.87 15.14 7.75
N LYS A 43 5.99 15.68 8.97
CA LYS A 43 5.09 16.71 9.51
C LYS A 43 4.88 17.90 8.58
N ASN A 44 5.94 18.38 7.92
CA ASN A 44 5.88 19.54 7.03
C ASN A 44 5.08 19.26 5.75
N ALA A 45 5.00 17.99 5.33
CA ALA A 45 4.26 17.55 4.16
C ALA A 45 2.89 16.94 4.53
N ALA A 46 2.50 16.93 5.81
CA ALA A 46 1.33 16.22 6.31
C ALA A 46 0.03 16.59 5.60
N GLY A 47 -0.18 17.88 5.31
CA GLY A 47 -1.37 18.34 4.58
C GLY A 47 -1.46 17.80 3.16
N ILE A 48 -0.34 17.79 2.44
CA ILE A 48 -0.25 17.29 1.06
C ILE A 48 -0.38 15.75 1.07
N LEU A 49 0.38 15.07 1.92
CA LEU A 49 0.38 13.61 2.03
C LEU A 49 -0.97 13.04 2.47
N ALA A 50 -1.73 13.78 3.30
CA ALA A 50 -3.08 13.38 3.70
C ALA A 50 -4.05 13.25 2.51
N TRP A 51 -3.78 13.92 1.40
CA TRP A 51 -4.58 13.84 0.17
C TRP A 51 -3.92 12.95 -0.89
N VAL A 52 -2.60 13.08 -1.06
CA VAL A 52 -1.84 12.36 -2.09
C VAL A 52 -1.80 10.85 -1.80
N LEU A 53 -1.57 10.43 -0.55
CA LEU A 53 -1.46 9.01 -0.23
C LEU A 53 -2.75 8.23 -0.53
N PRO A 54 -3.94 8.65 -0.04
CA PRO A 54 -5.18 7.91 -0.34
C PRO A 54 -5.53 7.91 -1.83
N VAL A 55 -5.24 8.99 -2.56
CA VAL A 55 -5.48 9.08 -4.01
C VAL A 55 -4.60 8.11 -4.78
N ILE A 56 -3.31 8.02 -4.43
CA ILE A 56 -2.41 7.06 -5.09
C ILE A 56 -2.79 5.62 -4.75
N GLU A 57 -3.27 5.34 -3.53
CA GLU A 57 -3.77 4.02 -3.13
C GLU A 57 -5.00 3.62 -3.96
N ILE A 58 -6.02 4.48 -4.02
CA ILE A 58 -7.23 4.22 -4.81
C ILE A 58 -6.90 4.15 -6.31
N GLY A 59 -6.01 5.01 -6.80
CA GLY A 59 -5.52 4.97 -8.18
C GLY A 59 -4.81 3.66 -8.51
N SER A 60 -3.99 3.14 -7.59
CA SER A 60 -3.33 1.84 -7.75
C SER A 60 -4.34 0.69 -7.79
N ALA A 61 -5.38 0.74 -6.95
CA ALA A 61 -6.48 -0.22 -7.02
C ALA A 61 -7.21 -0.15 -8.38
N ALA A 62 -7.49 1.05 -8.90
CA ALA A 62 -8.11 1.22 -10.22
C ALA A 62 -7.24 0.68 -11.37
N LEU A 63 -5.91 0.87 -11.30
CA LEU A 63 -5.00 0.32 -12.30
C LEU A 63 -4.98 -1.22 -12.31
N LEU A 64 -5.19 -1.87 -11.15
CA LEU A 64 -5.20 -3.33 -11.02
C LEU A 64 -6.48 -3.98 -11.59
N THR A 65 -7.61 -3.27 -11.59
CA THR A 65 -8.89 -3.81 -12.09
C THR A 65 -8.90 -3.92 -13.61
N VAL A 66 -8.31 -2.96 -14.32
CA VAL A 66 -8.27 -2.95 -15.79
C VAL A 66 -7.11 -3.84 -16.30
N ARG A 67 -7.44 -4.83 -17.14
CA ARG A 67 -6.48 -5.85 -17.62
C ARG A 67 -5.25 -5.26 -18.33
N ILE A 68 -5.46 -4.17 -19.06
CA ILE A 68 -4.42 -3.49 -19.85
C ILE A 68 -3.42 -2.77 -18.92
N THR A 69 -3.91 -2.12 -17.86
CA THR A 69 -3.08 -1.34 -16.93
C THR A 69 -2.54 -2.16 -15.75
N ARG A 70 -2.92 -3.44 -15.64
CA ARG A 70 -2.61 -4.29 -14.50
C ARG A 70 -1.13 -4.36 -14.15
N LEU A 71 -0.23 -4.34 -15.14
CA LEU A 71 1.22 -4.32 -14.88
C LEU A 71 1.63 -3.03 -14.14
N TYR A 72 1.12 -1.87 -14.57
CA TYR A 72 1.37 -0.60 -13.90
C TYR A 72 0.78 -0.60 -12.48
N GLY A 73 -0.42 -1.16 -12.29
CA GLY A 73 -1.03 -1.32 -10.97
C GLY A 73 -0.16 -2.18 -10.04
N LEU A 74 0.38 -3.30 -10.52
CA LEU A 74 1.28 -4.17 -9.75
C LEU A 74 2.60 -3.48 -9.38
N ILE A 75 3.20 -2.74 -10.31
CA ILE A 75 4.44 -1.98 -10.06
C ILE A 75 4.17 -0.86 -9.05
N ALA A 76 3.10 -0.07 -9.25
CA ALA A 76 2.69 0.98 -8.31
C ALA A 76 2.45 0.42 -6.91
N SER A 77 1.77 -0.73 -6.83
CA SER A 77 1.54 -1.44 -5.57
C SER A 77 2.83 -1.80 -4.84
N MET A 78 3.78 -2.41 -5.57
CA MET A 78 5.08 -2.79 -5.01
C MET A 78 5.87 -1.57 -4.53
N MET A 79 5.91 -0.50 -5.33
CA MET A 79 6.61 0.74 -5.00
C MET A 79 6.01 1.43 -3.76
N LEU A 80 4.68 1.50 -3.67
CA LEU A 80 4.00 2.06 -2.50
C LEU A 80 4.28 1.26 -1.24
N LEU A 81 4.16 -0.06 -1.30
CA LEU A 81 4.40 -0.92 -0.15
C LEU A 81 5.87 -0.85 0.29
N LEU A 82 6.82 -0.79 -0.65
CA LEU A 82 8.23 -0.56 -0.34
C LEU A 82 8.46 0.79 0.34
N ALA A 83 7.85 1.87 -0.17
CA ALA A 83 7.96 3.20 0.42
C ALA A 83 7.37 3.23 1.85
N PHE A 84 6.19 2.64 2.05
CA PHE A 84 5.58 2.50 3.39
C PHE A 84 6.46 1.67 4.33
N THR A 85 7.03 0.57 3.85
CA THR A 85 7.92 -0.30 4.63
C THR A 85 9.18 0.45 5.03
N GLY A 86 9.84 1.13 4.09
CA GLY A 86 11.03 1.94 4.35
C GLY A 86 10.75 3.06 5.37
N TYR A 87 9.61 3.74 5.26
CA TYR A 87 9.18 4.74 6.23
C TYR A 87 9.01 4.15 7.65
N ILE A 88 8.30 3.01 7.77
CA ILE A 88 8.11 2.35 9.06
C ILE A 88 9.45 1.89 9.66
N SER A 89 10.32 1.27 8.84
CA SER A 89 11.64 0.84 9.27
C SER A 89 12.50 2.01 9.75
N ALA A 90 12.51 3.13 9.02
CA ALA A 90 13.24 4.33 9.43
C ALA A 90 12.70 4.89 10.76
N MET A 91 11.38 4.89 10.95
CA MET A 91 10.74 5.29 12.20
C MET A 91 11.14 4.40 13.37
N LEU A 92 11.14 3.08 13.20
CA LEU A 92 11.55 2.13 14.25
C LEU A 92 13.03 2.27 14.61
N LEU A 93 13.91 2.45 13.61
CA LEU A 93 15.34 2.62 13.84
C LEU A 93 15.69 3.98 14.47
N SER A 94 14.85 4.99 14.28
CA SER A 94 15.07 6.33 14.87
C SER A 94 14.86 6.39 16.38
N GLY A 95 14.22 5.39 16.99
CA GLY A 95 13.93 5.36 18.43
C GLY A 95 12.96 6.45 18.92
N VAL A 96 12.35 7.22 18.01
CA VAL A 96 11.38 8.27 18.36
C VAL A 96 10.07 7.64 18.82
N HIS A 97 9.42 8.23 19.82
CA HIS A 97 8.08 7.82 20.25
C HIS A 97 7.13 7.77 19.06
N LEU A 98 6.60 6.58 18.79
CA LEU A 98 5.74 6.33 17.65
C LEU A 98 4.39 7.03 17.86
N PRO A 99 3.91 7.83 16.89
CA PRO A 99 2.62 8.49 17.02
C PRO A 99 1.52 7.44 17.14
N CYS A 100 0.48 7.71 17.93
CA CYS A 100 -0.67 6.82 18.04
C CYS A 100 -1.30 6.61 16.65
N SER A 101 -1.36 5.36 16.19
CA SER A 101 -2.01 5.01 14.93
C SER A 101 -3.51 5.37 14.96
N CYS A 102 -4.05 5.97 13.90
CA CYS A 102 -5.49 6.07 13.63
C CYS A 102 -5.74 5.67 12.17
N GLY A 103 -6.10 4.40 11.93
CA GLY A 103 -6.23 3.85 10.58
C GLY A 103 -7.12 2.61 10.52
N GLY A 104 -8.28 2.65 11.17
CA GLY A 104 -9.25 1.54 11.14
C GLY A 104 -8.73 0.23 11.73
N VAL A 105 -8.99 -0.91 11.08
CA VAL A 105 -8.56 -2.27 11.49
C VAL A 105 -7.04 -2.40 11.41
N ILE A 106 -6.42 -1.72 10.45
CA ILE A 106 -4.96 -1.68 10.26
C ILE A 106 -4.28 -0.97 11.46
N LYS A 107 -5.00 -0.14 12.24
CA LYS A 107 -4.52 0.48 13.49
C LYS A 107 -4.13 -0.54 14.57
N GLN A 108 -4.75 -1.72 14.56
CA GLN A 108 -4.58 -2.70 15.64
C GLN A 108 -3.27 -3.49 15.52
N LEU A 109 -2.57 -3.37 14.39
CA LEU A 109 -1.29 -4.01 14.18
C LEU A 109 -0.18 -3.23 14.90
N SER A 110 0.72 -3.95 15.57
CA SER A 110 1.99 -3.38 16.01
C SER A 110 2.84 -3.01 14.79
N TRP A 111 3.78 -2.09 14.96
CA TRP A 111 4.67 -1.66 13.87
C TRP A 111 5.44 -2.83 13.21
N ASN A 112 5.83 -3.84 13.99
CA ASN A 112 6.46 -5.06 13.47
C ASN A 112 5.47 -5.92 12.67
N GLN A 113 4.21 -6.01 13.11
CA GLN A 113 3.16 -6.71 12.37
C GLN A 113 2.82 -5.98 11.06
N HIS A 114 2.84 -4.64 11.05
CA HIS A 114 2.72 -3.86 9.82
C HIS A 114 3.84 -4.13 8.82
N LEU A 115 5.09 -4.22 9.29
CA LEU A 115 6.22 -4.56 8.42
C LEU A 115 6.02 -5.94 7.79
N LEU A 116 5.65 -6.95 8.59
CA LEU A 116 5.39 -8.29 8.08
C LEU A 116 4.22 -8.30 7.08
N PHE A 117 3.15 -7.56 7.39
CA PHE A 117 2.00 -7.40 6.50
C PHE A 117 2.41 -6.77 5.17
N ASN A 118 3.20 -5.70 5.18
CA ASN A 118 3.68 -5.09 3.95
C ASN A 118 4.59 -6.03 3.16
N LEU A 119 5.51 -6.74 3.82
CA LEU A 119 6.41 -7.71 3.16
C LEU A 119 5.63 -8.84 2.46
N PHE A 120 4.54 -9.31 3.08
CA PHE A 120 3.63 -10.27 2.47
C PHE A 120 3.01 -9.71 1.17
N PHE A 121 2.48 -8.48 1.20
CA PHE A 121 1.89 -7.87 0.00
C PHE A 121 2.93 -7.44 -1.06
N ILE A 122 4.15 -7.10 -0.66
CA ILE A 122 5.28 -6.88 -1.59
C ILE A 122 5.57 -8.17 -2.36
N SER A 123 5.58 -9.30 -1.65
CA SER A 123 5.79 -10.62 -2.27
C SER A 123 4.66 -10.95 -3.26
N ILE A 124 3.40 -10.68 -2.89
CA ILE A 124 2.24 -10.82 -3.78
C ILE A 124 2.41 -9.97 -5.05
N ALA A 125 2.79 -8.69 -4.90
CA ALA A 125 3.00 -7.80 -6.03
C ALA A 125 4.13 -8.29 -6.94
N GLY A 126 5.27 -8.69 -6.38
CA GLY A 126 6.40 -9.25 -7.13
C GLY A 126 6.05 -10.52 -7.91
N ILE A 127 5.35 -11.46 -7.28
CA ILE A 127 4.85 -12.68 -7.95
C ILE A 127 3.87 -12.30 -9.08
N GLY A 128 2.98 -11.35 -8.83
CA GLY A 128 2.04 -10.83 -9.82
C GLY A 128 2.73 -10.23 -11.05
N ILE A 129 3.81 -9.46 -10.86
CA ILE A 129 4.61 -8.88 -11.95
C ILE A 129 5.22 -9.99 -12.81
N VAL A 130 5.89 -10.96 -12.20
CA VAL A 130 6.53 -12.08 -12.91
C VAL A 130 5.49 -12.90 -13.69
N LEU A 131 4.35 -13.19 -13.07
CA LEU A 131 3.25 -13.92 -13.72
C LEU A 131 2.65 -13.13 -14.90
N LYS A 132 2.43 -11.81 -14.73
CA LYS A 132 1.87 -10.96 -15.79
C LYS A 132 2.81 -10.87 -16.98
N GLN A 133 4.13 -10.73 -16.74
CA GLN A 133 5.14 -10.70 -17.80
C GLN A 133 5.17 -12.01 -18.58
N LYS A 134 5.22 -13.17 -17.89
CA LYS A 134 5.16 -14.48 -18.56
C LYS A 134 3.90 -14.67 -19.41
N LEU A 135 2.75 -14.20 -18.92
CA LEU A 135 1.49 -14.26 -19.67
C LEU A 135 1.45 -13.32 -20.88
N ASN A 136 2.18 -12.19 -20.85
CA ASN A 136 2.30 -11.29 -21.99
C ASN A 136 3.21 -11.85 -23.10
N TYR A 137 4.25 -12.60 -22.76
CA TYR A 137 5.14 -13.22 -23.74
C TYR A 137 4.51 -14.37 -24.53
N HIS A 138 3.37 -14.90 -24.08
CA HIS A 138 2.68 -16.05 -24.69
C HIS A 138 1.39 -15.68 -25.45
N LEU A 139 1.15 -14.38 -25.67
CA LEU A 139 0.09 -13.85 -26.52
C LEU A 139 0.72 -13.22 -27.77
#